data_AF-A0A535KCG9-F1
#
_entry.id   AF-A0A535KCG9-F1
#
_cell.length_a   1.000
_cell.length_b   1.000
_cell.length_c   1.000
_cell.angle_alpha   90.00
_cell.angle_beta   90.00
_cell.angle_gamma   90.00
#
_symmetry.space_group_name_H-M   'P 1'
#
loop_
_entity.id
_entity.type
_entity.pdbx_description
1 polymer ?
#
loop_
_entity_poly.entity_id
_entity_poly.type
_entity_poly.pdbx_seq_one_letter_code
_entity_poly.pdbx_strand_id
1 'polypeptide(L)'
;TTMGFTPLEGLMMGSRSGTVDPGILIYLMRQKGYSPDQFDTLLNKQSGLKGISGVSSDMREVLSAIREGNERARLAFDMYIHRLRSFMGAMLATLGGVDAIVFAGGVGEHAPSVRWGACKLVNC
;
A
#
# COMPACT_ATOMS: atom_id res chain seq x y z
N THR A 1 8.13 7.39 10.92
CA THR A 1 7.06 6.36 10.86
C THR A 1 6.06 6.73 9.78
N THR A 2 5.34 5.77 9.18
CA THR A 2 4.27 6.05 8.20
C THR A 2 2.86 5.94 8.76
N MET A 3 2.65 5.18 9.84
CA MET A 3 1.36 5.08 10.52
C MET A 3 1.22 6.24 11.51
N GLY A 4 0.01 6.74 11.70
CA GLY A 4 -0.33 7.73 12.72
C GLY A 4 -1.19 7.16 13.84
N PHE A 5 -2.31 7.81 14.15
CA PHE A 5 -3.17 7.43 15.28
C PHE A 5 -3.68 5.99 15.20
N THR A 6 -3.97 5.50 13.99
CA THR A 6 -4.35 4.11 13.75
C THR A 6 -3.42 3.46 12.71
N PRO A 7 -3.40 2.12 12.63
CA PRO A 7 -2.67 1.40 11.59
C PRO A 7 -3.22 1.55 10.15
N LEU A 8 -4.24 2.40 9.94
CA LEU A 8 -4.84 2.64 8.63
C LEU A 8 -4.04 3.68 7.81
N GLU A 9 -3.45 4.67 8.48
CA GLU A 9 -2.67 5.71 7.81
C GLU A 9 -1.37 5.15 7.22
N GLY A 10 -0.94 5.75 6.11
CA GLY A 10 0.37 5.53 5.54
C GLY A 10 0.32 4.63 4.32
N LEU A 11 1.12 3.56 4.35
CA LEU A 11 1.28 2.66 3.23
C LEU A 11 -0.03 1.93 2.90
N MET A 12 -0.33 1.80 1.62
CA MET A 12 -1.32 0.83 1.14
C MET A 12 -0.93 -0.58 1.64
N MET A 13 -1.84 -1.32 2.26
CA MET A 13 -1.55 -2.67 2.77
C MET A 13 -2.35 -3.74 2.00
N GLY A 14 -2.38 -4.98 2.52
CA GLY A 14 -3.14 -6.07 1.93
C GLY A 14 -4.63 -5.76 1.74
N SER A 15 -5.31 -5.36 2.82
CA SER A 15 -6.73 -4.99 2.79
C SER A 15 -7.03 -3.56 3.27
N ARG A 16 -6.02 -2.85 3.78
CA ARG A 16 -6.14 -1.47 4.25
C ARG A 16 -5.79 -0.49 3.14
N SER A 17 -6.53 0.61 3.06
CA SER A 17 -6.33 1.63 2.02
C SER A 17 -4.96 2.29 2.09
N GLY A 18 -4.42 2.49 3.30
CA GLY A 18 -3.38 3.49 3.51
C GLY A 18 -3.98 4.90 3.48
N THR A 19 -3.12 5.91 3.35
CA THR A 19 -3.53 7.31 3.24
C THR A 19 -4.40 7.55 2.01
N VAL A 20 -5.55 8.16 2.23
CA VAL A 20 -6.49 8.64 1.20
C VAL A 20 -6.85 10.10 1.47
N ASP A 21 -7.32 10.81 0.46
CA ASP A 21 -7.84 12.17 0.61
C ASP A 21 -9.08 12.17 1.51
N PRO A 22 -9.10 12.89 2.65
CA PRO A 22 -10.28 12.99 3.51
C PRO A 22 -11.55 13.47 2.77
N GLY A 23 -11.39 14.28 1.71
CA GLY A 23 -12.49 14.73 0.85
C GLY A 23 -13.24 13.58 0.18
N ILE A 24 -12.57 12.46 -0.15
CA ILE A 24 -13.25 11.29 -0.73
C ILE A 24 -14.19 10.63 0.28
N LEU A 25 -13.83 10.66 1.57
CA LEU A 25 -14.66 10.10 2.64
C LEU A 25 -15.93 10.94 2.81
N ILE A 26 -15.77 12.27 2.84
CA ILE A 26 -16.89 13.21 2.90
C ILE A 26 -17.82 13.04 1.69
N TYR A 27 -17.25 12.86 0.49
CA TYR A 27 -18.03 12.61 -0.72
C TYR A 27 -18.83 11.32 -0.62
N LEU A 28 -18.21 10.21 -0.23
CA LEU A 28 -18.88 8.92 -0.09
C LEU A 28 -19.98 8.95 0.99
N MET A 29 -19.77 9.68 2.10
CA MET A 29 -20.79 9.88 3.12
C MET A 29 -22.02 10.58 2.53
N ARG A 30 -21.80 11.71 1.85
CA ARG A 30 -22.90 12.57 1.38
C ARG A 30 -23.62 12.01 0.15
N GLN A 31 -22.88 11.42 -0.78
CA GLN A 31 -23.41 11.04 -2.10
C GLN A 31 -23.78 9.56 -2.19
N LYS A 32 -23.17 8.72 -1.36
CA LYS A 32 -23.41 7.27 -1.37
C LYS A 32 -24.01 6.76 -0.06
N GLY A 33 -24.21 7.63 0.94
CA GLY A 33 -24.90 7.29 2.19
C GLY A 33 -24.17 6.27 3.06
N TYR A 34 -22.84 6.18 2.93
CA TYR A 34 -22.06 5.22 3.70
C TYR A 34 -22.12 5.55 5.20
N SER A 35 -22.42 4.53 6.02
CA SER A 35 -22.34 4.62 7.48
C SER A 35 -20.89 4.57 7.98
N PRO A 36 -20.61 5.03 9.22
CA PRO A 36 -19.27 4.90 9.82
C PRO A 36 -18.73 3.46 9.81
N ASP A 37 -19.56 2.45 10.10
CA ASP A 37 -19.14 1.05 10.10
C ASP A 37 -18.83 0.53 8.69
N GLN A 38 -19.57 1.01 7.69
CA GLN A 38 -19.29 0.70 6.29
C GLN A 38 -17.97 1.33 5.85
N PHE A 39 -17.64 2.55 6.32
CA PHE A 39 -16.32 3.14 6.08
C PHE A 39 -15.21 2.35 6.72
N ASP A 40 -15.36 1.97 7.99
CA ASP A 40 -14.34 1.19 8.69
C ASP A 40 -14.07 -0.11 7.93
N THR A 41 -15.14 -0.83 7.57
CA THR A 41 -15.03 -2.06 6.79
C THR A 41 -14.37 -1.83 5.44
N LEU A 42 -14.80 -0.80 4.70
CA LEU A 42 -14.25 -0.48 3.38
C LEU A 42 -12.75 -0.20 3.46
N LEU A 43 -12.36 0.70 4.36
CA LEU A 43 -11.00 1.19 4.49
C LEU A 43 -10.06 0.15 5.11
N ASN A 44 -10.52 -0.68 6.05
CA ASN A 44 -9.66 -1.65 6.73
C ASN A 44 -9.65 -3.05 6.10
N LYS A 45 -10.72 -3.47 5.42
CA LYS A 45 -10.93 -4.88 5.01
C LYS A 45 -11.15 -5.08 3.51
N GLN A 46 -11.51 -4.04 2.77
CA GLN A 46 -11.90 -4.15 1.35
C GLN A 46 -11.08 -3.26 0.42
N SER A 47 -10.06 -2.58 0.94
CA SER A 47 -9.20 -1.68 0.17
C SER A 47 -7.83 -2.33 -0.09
N GLY A 48 -6.80 -1.54 -0.35
CA GLY A 48 -5.44 -2.02 -0.47
C GLY A 48 -5.19 -2.86 -1.71
N LEU A 49 -4.25 -3.79 -1.61
CA LEU A 49 -3.96 -4.77 -2.66
C LEU A 49 -5.22 -5.52 -3.08
N LYS A 50 -6.04 -5.95 -2.12
CA LYS A 50 -7.29 -6.68 -2.37
C LYS A 50 -8.28 -5.85 -3.19
N GLY A 51 -8.53 -4.61 -2.76
CA GLY A 51 -9.51 -3.74 -3.42
C GLY A 51 -9.13 -3.39 -4.86
N ILE A 52 -7.85 -3.08 -5.10
CA ILE A 52 -7.37 -2.70 -6.44
C ILE A 52 -7.23 -3.94 -7.34
N SER A 53 -6.57 -4.99 -6.87
CA SER A 53 -6.35 -6.20 -7.68
C SER A 53 -7.65 -6.95 -7.96
N GLY A 54 -8.59 -6.94 -7.01
CA GLY A 54 -9.76 -7.83 -7.04
C GLY A 54 -9.40 -9.30 -6.81
N VAL A 55 -8.16 -9.60 -6.43
CA VAL A 55 -7.65 -10.97 -6.25
C VAL A 55 -7.56 -11.32 -4.77
N SER A 56 -6.62 -10.71 -4.05
CA SER A 56 -6.28 -11.10 -2.68
C SER A 56 -5.60 -9.98 -1.92
N SER A 57 -5.65 -10.07 -0.59
CA SER A 57 -4.81 -9.26 0.30
C SER A 57 -3.40 -9.82 0.46
N ASP A 58 -3.13 -11.05 -0.02
CA ASP A 58 -1.82 -11.69 0.06
C ASP A 58 -0.95 -11.30 -1.15
N MET A 59 0.24 -10.77 -0.87
CA MET A 59 1.21 -10.37 -1.90
C MET A 59 1.63 -11.53 -2.82
N ARG A 60 1.70 -12.76 -2.30
CA ARG A 60 2.10 -13.95 -3.08
C ARG A 60 1.09 -14.27 -4.17
N GLU A 61 -0.19 -14.20 -3.82
CA GLU A 61 -1.30 -14.42 -4.76
C GLU A 61 -1.38 -13.30 -5.79
N VAL A 62 -1.21 -12.04 -5.37
CA VAL A 62 -1.13 -10.89 -6.29
C VAL A 62 0.03 -11.07 -7.28
N LEU A 63 1.22 -11.47 -6.81
CA LEU A 63 2.36 -11.72 -7.69
C LEU A 63 2.14 -12.93 -8.61
N SER A 64 1.36 -13.93 -8.22
CA SER A 64 0.97 -15.04 -9.11
C SER A 64 0.04 -14.57 -10.21
N ALA A 65 -1.02 -13.85 -9.84
CA ALA A 65 -1.96 -13.29 -10.81
C ALA A 65 -1.25 -12.37 -11.82
N ILE A 66 -0.24 -11.62 -11.38
CA ILE A 66 0.63 -10.85 -12.28
C ILE A 66 1.33 -11.72 -13.32
N ARG A 67 1.90 -12.87 -12.92
CA ARG A 67 2.56 -13.80 -13.85
C ARG A 67 1.58 -14.43 -14.84
N GLU A 68 0.32 -14.56 -14.42
CA GLU A 68 -0.79 -15.05 -15.25
C GLU A 68 -1.39 -13.94 -16.14
N GLY A 69 -0.85 -12.72 -16.12
CA GLY A 69 -1.26 -11.62 -17.00
C GLY A 69 -2.37 -10.72 -16.44
N ASN A 70 -2.69 -10.81 -15.16
CA ASN A 70 -3.72 -9.95 -14.54
C ASN A 70 -3.23 -8.49 -14.40
N GLU A 71 -3.78 -7.61 -15.23
CA GLU A 71 -3.43 -6.18 -15.25
C GLU A 71 -3.81 -5.44 -13.97
N ARG A 72 -4.93 -5.80 -13.32
CA ARG A 72 -5.34 -5.19 -12.05
C ARG A 72 -4.40 -5.57 -10.90
N ALA A 73 -3.91 -6.80 -10.89
CA ALA A 73 -2.91 -7.24 -9.93
C ALA A 73 -1.59 -6.48 -10.14
N ARG A 74 -1.18 -6.27 -11.41
CA ARG A 74 -0.03 -5.43 -11.76
C ARG A 74 -0.20 -4.01 -11.24
N LEU A 75 -1.33 -3.38 -11.53
CA LEU A 75 -1.66 -2.03 -11.06
C LEU A 75 -1.59 -1.93 -9.53
N ALA A 76 -2.19 -2.88 -8.81
CA ALA A 76 -2.17 -2.90 -7.35
C ALA A 76 -0.73 -2.96 -6.79
N PHE A 77 0.11 -3.83 -7.37
CA PHE A 77 1.52 -3.93 -7.00
C PHE A 77 2.30 -2.64 -7.31
N ASP A 78 2.09 -2.05 -8.49
CA ASP A 78 2.79 -0.84 -8.89
C ASP A 78 2.40 0.36 -8.00
N MET A 79 1.12 0.47 -7.62
CA MET A 79 0.64 1.44 -6.63
C MET A 79 1.28 1.22 -5.25
N TYR A 80 1.37 -0.03 -4.80
CA TYR A 80 2.03 -0.39 -3.53
C TYR A 80 3.51 0.06 -3.53
N ILE A 81 4.25 -0.26 -4.59
CA ILE A 81 5.66 0.13 -4.74
C ILE A 81 5.81 1.65 -4.84
N HIS A 82 4.94 2.32 -5.59
CA HIS A 82 4.95 3.77 -5.69
C HIS A 82 4.79 4.42 -4.30
N ARG A 83 3.79 3.99 -3.51
CA ARG A 83 3.56 4.52 -2.17
C ARG A 83 4.74 4.22 -1.23
N LEU A 84 5.29 3.01 -1.28
CA LEU A 84 6.45 2.62 -0.48
C LEU A 84 7.63 3.56 -0.73
N ARG A 85 7.93 3.83 -2.00
CA ARG A 85 9.03 4.71 -2.41
C ARG A 85 8.79 6.16 -2.00
N SER A 86 7.56 6.66 -2.14
CA SER A 86 7.22 8.02 -1.71
C SER A 86 7.45 8.20 -0.21
N PHE A 87 7.07 7.21 0.62
CA PHE A 87 7.34 7.26 2.06
C PHE A 87 8.83 7.13 2.38
N MET A 88 9.55 6.23 1.71
CA MET A 88 11.00 6.13 1.86
C MET A 88 11.66 7.48 1.55
N GLY A 89 11.37 8.08 0.39
CA GLY A 89 11.94 9.37 -0.03
C GLY A 89 11.64 10.49 0.95
N ALA A 90 10.40 10.58 1.46
CA ALA A 90 10.04 11.55 2.49
C ALA A 90 10.86 11.38 3.78
N MET A 91 11.12 10.14 4.20
CA MET A 91 11.98 9.88 5.36
C MET A 91 13.44 10.24 5.08
N LEU A 92 13.97 9.86 3.91
CA LEU A 92 15.37 10.15 3.56
C LEU A 92 15.66 11.65 3.56
N ALA A 93 14.71 12.46 3.08
CA ALA A 93 14.83 13.91 3.07
C ALA A 93 15.03 14.52 4.47
N THR A 94 14.57 13.84 5.52
CA THR A 94 14.70 14.31 6.92
C THR A 94 15.95 13.80 7.64
N LEU A 95 16.65 12.81 7.08
CA LEU A 95 17.74 12.09 7.75
C LEU A 95 19.15 12.60 7.37
N GLY A 96 19.26 13.45 6.34
CA GLY A 96 20.57 13.98 5.88
C GLY A 96 21.49 12.94 5.23
N GLY A 97 21.04 11.70 5.07
CA GLY A 97 21.79 10.57 4.51
C GLY A 97 21.13 9.24 4.88
N VAL A 98 21.63 8.14 4.30
CA VAL A 98 21.17 6.77 4.59
C VAL A 98 22.35 5.82 4.60
N ASP A 99 22.62 5.21 5.74
CA ASP A 99 23.65 4.17 5.86
C ASP A 99 23.11 2.79 5.47
N ALA A 100 21.84 2.52 5.80
CA ALA A 100 21.20 1.23 5.54
C ALA A 100 19.67 1.35 5.40
N ILE A 101 19.10 0.46 4.60
CA ILE A 101 17.66 0.23 4.49
C ILE A 101 17.39 -1.21 4.88
N VAL A 102 16.54 -1.42 5.88
CA VAL A 102 16.19 -2.74 6.40
C VAL A 102 14.79 -3.12 5.96
N PHE A 103 14.66 -4.30 5.34
CA PHE A 103 13.38 -4.91 5.02
C PHE A 103 13.10 -6.04 6.01
N ALA A 104 11.95 -5.97 6.69
CA ALA A 104 11.54 -6.94 7.69
C ALA A 104 10.04 -7.24 7.57
N GLY A 105 9.57 -8.25 8.31
CA GLY A 105 8.20 -8.75 8.25
C GLY A 105 7.94 -9.59 7.00
N GLY A 106 6.80 -10.28 6.96
CA GLY A 106 6.55 -11.32 5.96
C GLY A 106 6.74 -10.85 4.50
N VAL A 107 6.23 -9.68 4.13
CA VAL A 107 6.44 -9.14 2.77
C VAL A 107 7.89 -8.69 2.55
N GLY A 108 8.49 -7.97 3.50
CA GLY A 108 9.86 -7.48 3.38
C GLY A 108 10.89 -8.60 3.26
N GLU A 109 10.67 -9.71 3.97
CA GLU A 109 11.56 -10.87 4.01
C GLU A 109 11.36 -11.80 2.80
N HIS A 110 10.12 -12.05 2.39
CA HIS A 110 9.80 -13.10 1.40
C HIS A 110 9.43 -12.61 0.01
N ALA A 111 9.24 -11.31 -0.21
CA ALA A 111 8.91 -10.75 -1.54
C ALA A 111 10.11 -10.00 -2.17
N PRO A 112 11.03 -10.69 -2.86
CA PRO A 112 12.19 -10.04 -3.47
C PRO A 112 11.80 -8.98 -4.52
N SER A 113 10.67 -9.17 -5.22
CA SER A 113 10.12 -8.19 -6.16
C SER A 113 9.78 -6.86 -5.48
N VAL A 114 9.31 -6.90 -4.21
CA VAL A 114 9.02 -5.69 -3.44
C VAL A 114 10.30 -4.95 -3.09
N ARG A 115 11.31 -5.67 -2.58
CA ARG A 115 12.62 -5.06 -2.26
C ARG A 115 13.27 -4.45 -3.50
N TRP A 116 13.26 -5.17 -4.62
CA TRP A 116 13.80 -4.69 -5.89
C TRP A 116 13.03 -3.46 -6.40
N GLY A 117 11.69 -3.51 -6.36
CA GLY A 117 10.84 -2.39 -6.76
C GLY A 117 11.06 -1.14 -5.91
N ALA A 118 11.21 -1.31 -4.60
CA ALA A 118 11.52 -0.22 -3.66
C ALA A 118 12.85 0.46 -4.03
N CYS A 119 13.92 -0.33 -4.18
CA CYS A 119 15.28 0.20 -4.34
C CYS A 119 15.64 0.73 -5.73
N LYS A 120 14.90 0.39 -6.79
CA LYS A 120 15.25 0.72 -8.19
C LYS A 120 15.59 2.19 -8.50
N LEU A 121 15.12 3.16 -7.73
CA LEU A 121 15.30 4.62 -7.93
C LEU A 121 16.02 5.28 -6.75
N VAL A 122 16.40 4.50 -5.72
CA VAL A 122 16.93 5.02 -4.46
C VAL A 122 18.42 4.69 -4.28
N ASN A 123 19.08 4.11 -5.30
CA ASN A 123 20.47 3.63 -5.23
C ASN A 123 20.78 2.88 -3.93
N CYS A 124 19.85 2.00 -3.53
CA CYS A 124 20.29 0.77 -2.85
C CYS A 124 20.93 -0.15 -3.92
#